data_AF-A0A7K4Y6P8-F1
#
_entry.id   AF-A0A7K4Y6P8-F1
#
_cell.length_a   1.000
_cell.length_b   1.000
_cell.length_c   1.000
_cell.angle_alpha   90.00
_cell.angle_beta   90.00
_cell.angle_gamma   90.00
#
_symmetry.space_group_name_H-M   'P 1'
#
loop_
_entity.id
_entity.type
_entity.pdbx_description
1 polymer ?
#
loop_
_entity_poly.entity_id
_entity_poly.type
_entity_poly.pdbx_seq_one_letter_code
_entity_poly.pdbx_strand_id
1 'polypeptide(L)'
;IVCVPPQLPYLIDGTTKLTQSNAILRYIARKHNMVGETEEEKRRVDLLENQLMDLRMNFARLCYNPDFEKLKPAYLEQLPGKLRELSRFLGSRQWFAGEKVS
;
A
#
# COMPACT_ATOMS: atom_id res chain seq x y z
N ILE A 1 -3.07 -29.86 -2.99
CA ILE A 1 -3.30 -28.70 -3.88
C ILE A 1 -3.65 -27.53 -2.98
N VAL A 2 -2.78 -26.52 -2.86
CA VAL A 2 -3.09 -25.35 -2.04
C VAL A 2 -4.11 -24.51 -2.82
N CYS A 3 -5.39 -24.60 -2.42
CA CYS A 3 -6.48 -23.80 -2.99
C CYS A 3 -6.35 -22.36 -2.50
N VAL A 4 -5.66 -21.53 -3.28
CA VAL A 4 -5.70 -20.08 -3.09
C VAL A 4 -6.98 -19.57 -3.75
N PRO A 5 -7.84 -18.79 -3.07
CA PRO A 5 -9.04 -18.22 -3.68
C PRO A 5 -8.68 -17.44 -4.95
N PRO A 6 -9.33 -17.72 -6.10
CA PRO A 6 -9.01 -17.08 -7.37
C PRO A 6 -9.37 -15.59 -7.30
N GLN A 7 -8.38 -14.73 -7.48
CA GLN A 7 -8.50 -13.29 -7.46
C GLN A 7 -7.36 -12.67 -8.27
N LEU A 8 -7.61 -11.52 -8.91
CA LEU A 8 -6.56 -10.70 -9.49
C LEU A 8 -6.11 -9.60 -8.51
N PRO A 9 -4.80 -9.32 -8.40
CA PRO A 9 -3.69 -10.01 -9.07
C PRO A 9 -3.35 -11.36 -8.43
N TYR A 10 -2.68 -12.23 -9.20
CA TYR A 10 -2.07 -13.47 -8.72
C TYR A 10 -0.58 -13.54 -9.10
N LEU A 11 0.19 -14.33 -8.36
CA LEU A 11 1.59 -14.65 -8.64
C LEU A 11 1.77 -16.17 -8.62
N ILE A 12 2.54 -16.71 -9.56
CA ILE A 12 3.01 -18.09 -9.58
C ILE A 12 4.54 -18.06 -9.67
N ASP A 13 5.19 -18.65 -8.67
CA ASP A 13 6.65 -18.73 -8.54
C ASP A 13 7.04 -20.16 -8.12
N GLY A 14 7.39 -20.98 -9.13
CA GLY A 14 7.58 -22.41 -8.97
C GLY A 14 6.34 -23.10 -8.41
N THR A 15 6.47 -23.70 -7.22
CA THR A 15 5.37 -24.35 -6.50
C THR A 15 4.50 -23.37 -5.70
N THR A 16 4.97 -22.12 -5.51
CA THR A 16 4.25 -21.10 -4.77
C THR A 16 3.20 -20.45 -5.67
N LYS A 17 1.96 -20.39 -5.18
CA LYS A 17 0.85 -19.67 -5.82
C LYS A 17 0.27 -18.71 -4.79
N LEU A 18 0.06 -17.46 -5.17
CA LEU A 18 -0.48 -16.42 -4.29
C LEU A 18 -1.51 -15.58 -5.04
N THR A 19 -2.52 -15.11 -4.31
CA THR A 19 -3.41 -14.01 -4.71
C THR A 19 -3.37 -12.96 -3.60
N GLN A 20 -4.04 -11.82 -3.80
CA GLN A 20 -3.97 -10.61 -2.95
C GLN A 20 -2.70 -9.80 -3.18
N SER A 21 -2.85 -8.55 -3.61
CA SER A 21 -1.72 -7.67 -3.98
C SER A 21 -0.70 -7.53 -2.86
N ASN A 22 -1.16 -7.34 -1.62
CA ASN A 22 -0.31 -7.11 -0.47
C ASN A 22 0.44 -8.38 -0.04
N ALA A 23 -0.20 -9.55 -0.13
CA ALA A 23 0.46 -10.82 0.14
C ALA A 23 1.57 -11.11 -0.89
N ILE A 24 1.31 -10.80 -2.16
CA ILE A 24 2.29 -10.90 -3.25
C ILE A 24 3.47 -9.95 -3.00
N LEU A 25 3.21 -8.68 -2.67
CA LEU A 25 4.26 -7.70 -2.37
C LEU A 25 5.13 -8.15 -1.19
N ARG A 26 4.53 -8.55 -0.06
CA ARG A 26 5.28 -9.05 1.10
C ARG A 26 6.06 -10.33 0.83
N TYR A 27 5.60 -11.18 -0.09
CA TYR A 27 6.34 -12.38 -0.50
C TYR A 27 7.64 -12.01 -1.23
N ILE A 28 7.55 -11.10 -2.21
CA ILE A 28 8.70 -10.62 -2.96
C ILE A 28 9.66 -9.86 -2.03
N ALA A 29 9.13 -8.98 -1.18
CA ALA A 29 9.92 -8.20 -0.23
C ALA A 29 10.77 -9.10 0.69
N ARG A 30 10.17 -10.17 1.24
CA ARG A 30 10.90 -11.15 2.08
C ARG A 30 11.99 -11.91 1.33
N LYS A 31 11.82 -12.19 0.03
CA LYS A 31 12.85 -12.85 -0.79
C LYS A 31 14.09 -11.98 -1.02
N HIS A 32 13.93 -10.66 -0.95
CA HIS A 32 14.99 -9.69 -1.26
C HIS A 32 15.40 -8.83 -0.06
N ASN A 33 15.02 -9.20 1.17
CA ASN A 33 15.31 -8.44 2.39
C ASN A 33 14.83 -6.98 2.34
N MET A 34 13.70 -6.73 1.68
CA MET A 34 13.03 -5.42 1.62
C MET A 34 11.92 -5.34 2.69
N VAL A 35 12.17 -5.90 3.88
CA VAL A 35 11.25 -5.84 5.01
C VAL A 35 11.89 -5.06 6.14
N GLY A 36 11.10 -4.53 7.07
CA GLY A 36 11.64 -3.90 8.27
C GLY A 36 12.52 -4.87 9.06
N GLU A 37 13.74 -4.45 9.36
CA GLU A 37 14.73 -5.24 10.12
C GLU A 37 14.50 -5.06 11.61
N THR A 38 14.08 -3.86 12.03
CA THR A 38 13.69 -3.55 13.42
C THR A 38 12.18 -3.54 13.62
N GLU A 39 11.72 -3.71 14.86
CA GLU A 39 10.28 -3.62 15.19
C GLU A 39 9.69 -2.25 14.85
N GLU A 40 10.48 -1.18 14.92
CA GLU A 40 10.04 0.16 14.52
C GLU A 40 9.82 0.25 13.01
N GLU A 41 10.71 -0.33 12.21
CA GLU A 41 10.57 -0.37 10.76
C GLU A 41 9.38 -1.23 10.33
N LYS A 42 9.19 -2.40 10.97
CA LYS A 42 8.02 -3.26 10.71
C LYS A 42 6.72 -2.53 11.02
N ARG A 43 6.64 -1.87 12.17
CA ARG A 43 5.48 -1.05 12.55
C ARG A 43 5.19 0.04 11.51
N ARG A 44 6.23 0.68 10.96
CA ARG A 44 6.08 1.69 9.91
C ARG A 44 5.56 1.11 8.62
N VAL A 45 6.10 -0.03 8.19
CA VAL A 45 5.65 -0.74 6.98
C VAL A 45 4.18 -1.14 7.12
N ASP A 46 3.80 -1.75 8.24
CA ASP A 46 2.42 -2.21 8.48
C ASP A 46 1.43 -1.05 8.50
N LEU A 47 1.77 0.05 9.18
CA LEU A 47 0.92 1.25 9.23
C LEU A 47 0.78 1.89 7.85
N LEU A 48 1.89 2.08 7.14
CA LEU A 48 1.89 2.72 5.84
C LEU A 48 1.14 1.89 4.80
N GLU A 49 1.34 0.58 4.78
CA GLU A 49 0.69 -0.32 3.83
C GLU A 49 -0.84 -0.24 3.93
N ASN A 50 -1.38 -0.24 5.16
CA ASN A 50 -2.82 -0.10 5.38
C ASN A 50 -3.30 1.32 5.04
N GLN A 51 -2.55 2.35 5.44
CA GLN A 51 -2.93 3.74 5.15
C GLN A 51 -2.94 4.06 3.64
N LEU A 52 -1.99 3.50 2.89
CA LEU A 52 -1.93 3.64 1.43
C LEU A 52 -3.02 2.82 0.74
N MET A 53 -3.41 1.67 1.28
CA MET A 53 -4.57 0.93 0.80
C MET A 53 -5.85 1.76 0.91
N ASP A 54 -6.09 2.40 2.06
CA ASP A 54 -7.26 3.26 2.26
C ASP A 54 -7.26 4.46 1.31
N LEU A 55 -6.11 5.12 1.16
CA LEU A 55 -5.95 6.24 0.24
C LEU A 55 -6.25 5.82 -1.21
N ARG A 56 -5.71 4.68 -1.64
CA ARG A 56 -5.92 4.11 -2.97
C ARG A 56 -7.39 3.73 -3.19
N MET A 57 -8.01 3.07 -2.23
CA MET A 57 -9.42 2.65 -2.32
C MET A 57 -10.36 3.86 -2.36
N ASN A 58 -10.09 4.91 -1.59
CA ASN A 58 -10.86 6.14 -1.64
C ASN A 58 -10.74 6.86 -2.99
N PHE A 59 -9.53 6.91 -3.55
CA PHE A 59 -9.34 7.46 -4.90
C PHE A 59 -10.04 6.63 -5.97
N ALA A 60 -9.92 5.30 -5.92
CA ALA A 60 -10.62 4.40 -6.85
C ALA A 60 -12.14 4.57 -6.76
N ARG A 61 -12.70 4.65 -5.55
CA ARG A 61 -14.14 4.90 -5.34
C ARG A 61 -14.59 6.22 -5.96
N LEU A 62 -13.80 7.28 -5.85
CA LEU A 62 -14.09 8.55 -6.51
C LEU A 62 -14.10 8.38 -8.03
N CYS A 63 -13.02 7.86 -8.62
CA CYS A 63 -12.83 7.78 -10.06
C CYS A 63 -13.86 6.92 -10.78
N TYR A 64 -14.35 5.85 -10.13
CA TYR A 64 -15.36 4.96 -10.69
C TYR A 64 -16.80 5.34 -10.26
N ASN A 65 -16.99 6.44 -9.54
CA ASN A 65 -18.33 6.90 -9.17
C ASN A 65 -19.01 7.60 -10.36
N PRO A 66 -20.28 7.27 -10.69
CA PRO A 66 -21.04 8.01 -11.71
C PRO A 66 -21.16 9.52 -11.45
N ASP A 67 -21.10 9.95 -10.19
CA ASP A 67 -21.12 11.36 -9.77
C ASP A 67 -19.72 11.98 -9.63
N PHE A 68 -18.69 11.41 -10.28
CA PHE A 68 -17.29 11.85 -10.19
C PHE A 68 -17.11 13.38 -10.20
N GLU A 69 -17.68 14.08 -11.19
CA GLU A 69 -17.51 15.53 -11.34
C GLU A 69 -18.09 16.33 -10.16
N LYS A 70 -19.13 15.82 -9.51
CA LYS A 70 -19.71 16.45 -8.32
C LYS A 70 -18.89 16.20 -7.06
N LEU A 71 -18.26 15.02 -6.95
CA LEU A 71 -17.50 14.58 -5.77
C LEU A 71 -16.05 15.05 -5.77
N LYS A 72 -15.47 15.25 -6.97
CA LYS A 72 -14.07 15.65 -7.16
C LYS A 72 -13.67 16.92 -6.39
N PRO A 73 -14.47 18.01 -6.33
CA PRO A 73 -14.08 19.20 -5.58
C PRO A 73 -13.82 18.92 -4.10
N ALA A 74 -14.71 18.20 -3.43
CA ALA A 74 -14.56 17.84 -2.02
C ALA A 74 -13.36 16.93 -1.77
N TYR A 75 -13.07 16.00 -2.69
CA TYR A 75 -11.86 15.18 -2.60
C TYR A 75 -10.59 16.04 -2.71
N LEU A 76 -10.54 16.97 -3.67
CA LEU A 76 -9.40 17.86 -3.87
C LEU A 76 -9.20 18.82 -2.68
N GLU A 77 -10.25 19.22 -1.99
CA GLU A 77 -10.16 20.01 -0.75
C GLU A 77 -9.50 19.21 0.39
N GLN A 78 -9.82 17.91 0.51
CA GLN A 78 -9.27 17.03 1.56
C GLN A 78 -7.85 16.53 1.25
N LEU A 79 -7.50 16.42 -0.04
CA LEU A 79 -6.24 15.83 -0.51
C LEU A 79 -4.99 16.47 0.11
N PRO A 80 -4.83 17.81 0.21
CA PRO A 80 -3.68 18.44 0.85
C PRO A 80 -3.48 18.00 2.30
N GLY A 81 -4.55 17.73 3.05
CA GLY A 81 -4.49 17.23 4.41
C GLY A 81 -3.85 15.84 4.47
N LYS A 82 -4.30 14.93 3.59
CA LYS A 82 -3.76 13.56 3.49
C LYS A 82 -2.31 13.53 3.01
N LEU A 83 -1.96 14.36 2.03
CA LEU A 83 -0.57 14.47 1.58
C LEU A 83 0.34 15.07 2.66
N ARG A 84 -0.17 15.98 3.49
CA ARG A 84 0.57 16.52 4.64
C ARG A 84 0.81 15.47 5.73
N GLU A 85 -0.16 14.59 5.99
CA GLU A 85 0.03 13.43 6.90
C GLU A 85 1.18 12.54 6.41
N LEU A 86 1.21 12.19 5.11
CA LEU A 86 2.29 11.41 4.50
C LEU A 86 3.65 12.12 4.54
N SER A 87 3.67 13.43 4.23
CA SER A 87 4.88 14.25 4.29
C SER A 87 5.47 14.28 5.70
N ARG A 88 4.64 14.45 6.74
CA ARG A 88 5.07 14.41 8.14
C ARG A 88 5.54 13.01 8.57
N PHE A 89 4.87 11.97 8.09
CA PHE A 89 5.24 10.59 8.41
C PHE A 89 6.63 10.22 7.84
N LEU A 90 6.91 10.64 6.60
CA LEU A 90 8.24 10.55 6.00
C LEU A 90 9.27 11.36 6.81
N GLY A 91 8.95 12.64 7.08
CA GLY A 91 9.84 13.55 7.78
C GLY A 91 11.12 13.81 6.98
N SER A 92 12.27 13.70 7.63
CA SER A 92 13.58 13.85 6.99
C SER A 92 14.21 12.52 6.54
N ARG A 93 13.45 11.41 6.61
CA ARG A 93 13.96 10.09 6.21
C ARG A 93 14.06 9.99 4.70
N GLN A 94 15.00 9.19 4.23
CA GLN A 94 15.13 8.90 2.80
C GLN A 94 13.97 8.03 2.29
N TRP A 95 13.55 7.05 3.09
CA TRP A 95 12.43 6.16 2.79
C TRP A 95 11.45 6.11 3.96
N PHE A 96 10.22 5.65 3.72
CA PHE A 96 9.16 5.68 4.73
C PHE A 96 9.43 4.81 5.97
N ALA A 97 10.07 3.65 5.78
CA ALA A 97 10.41 2.76 6.88
C ALA A 97 11.72 3.18 7.57
N GLY A 98 12.67 3.80 6.85
CA GLY A 98 13.98 4.15 7.38
C GLY A 98 14.98 4.57 6.29
N GLU A 99 16.18 4.00 6.33
CA GLU A 99 17.28 4.31 5.40
C GLU A 99 17.30 3.44 4.13
N LYS A 100 16.52 2.36 4.12
CA LYS A 100 16.42 1.42 2.99
C LYS A 100 15.01 1.45 2.40
N VAL A 101 14.91 1.11 1.12
CA VAL A 101 13.62 0.85 0.47
C VAL A 101 13.01 -0.44 1.03
N SER A 102 11.70 -0.43 1.25
CA SER A 102 10.90 -1.56 1.78
C SER A 102 9.67 -1.75 0.92
#